data_AF-A0AA50DNC3-F1
#
_entry.id   AF-A0AA50DNC3-F1
#
_cell.length_a   1.000
_cell.length_b   1.000
_cell.length_c   1.000
_cell.angle_alpha   90.00
_cell.angle_beta   90.00
_cell.angle_gamma   90.00
#
_symmetry.space_group_name_H-M   'P 1'
#
loop_
_entity.id
_entity.type
_entity.pdbx_description
1 polymer ?
#
loop_
_entity_poly.entity_id
_entity_poly.type
_entity_poly.pdbx_seq_one_letter_code
_entity_poly.pdbx_strand_id
1 'polypeptide(L)'
;MQVLHVCSEIFPLLKTGGLADVVGALPAAQIAEGIDTRVLLPAFPDLKKGIPDTQIVATLQTFAGPVDLLYGKYDGVGIYLIDAPELYDRPGSPYHDESQFAYTDNYLRFALLGWMGCELASGADPHWRPEVVHAHDWHAGLTCAYLAARGRPAKSVFTVHNLAYQGLFAAKHLEEIQLPPSFFNMYGLEFFNQISYLKAGLFYADHVTAVSPTYAREITLPEFGYGMEDLLRQRQLEGTLTGILNGVDPAIWDPAHDLLLNARYNRDVLDAKIENKRQLQITMGLKIDDKVPVFAVVSRLTKQKGLDLVLEALPGLLEQGGQLVLLGAGDAVLQQGFLAAAAEYPGQVGVQIGYHEAFSHRIMGGADVIMVPSRFEPCGLTQLYGLKYGTLPLVRRTGGLADTVNDSSLENLADGIASGFVFEDSNAWSLLRAIRRTFVLWSRPSLWRYVQRQAMGMDFSWQVAAVAYRDLYQRLL
;
A
#
# COMPACT_ATOMS: atom_id res chain seq x y z
N MET A 1 24.19 -11.11 -0.23
CA MET A 1 23.32 -10.35 -1.15
C MET A 1 23.01 -9.01 -0.52
N GLN A 2 23.42 -7.92 -1.14
CA GLN A 2 23.18 -6.54 -0.69
C GLN A 2 22.10 -5.87 -1.53
N VAL A 3 21.05 -5.35 -0.88
CA VAL A 3 19.89 -4.76 -1.57
C VAL A 3 19.63 -3.34 -1.06
N LEU A 4 19.46 -2.39 -1.97
CA LEU A 4 19.04 -1.03 -1.65
C LEU A 4 17.60 -0.81 -2.07
N HIS A 5 16.70 -0.57 -1.11
CA HIS A 5 15.37 -0.05 -1.40
C HIS A 5 15.43 1.45 -1.64
N VAL A 6 14.78 1.96 -2.69
CA VAL A 6 14.68 3.39 -3.01
C VAL A 6 13.22 3.79 -3.05
N CYS A 7 12.81 4.70 -2.17
CA CYS A 7 11.42 5.08 -1.97
C CYS A 7 11.31 6.48 -1.34
N SER A 8 10.08 6.98 -1.18
CA SER A 8 9.80 8.32 -0.63
C SER A 8 9.27 8.32 0.80
N GLU A 9 8.84 7.18 1.34
CA GLU A 9 8.15 7.12 2.63
C GLU A 9 8.42 5.79 3.36
N ILE A 10 8.32 5.80 4.69
CA ILE A 10 8.57 4.64 5.57
C ILE A 10 7.75 4.77 6.85
N PHE A 11 6.97 3.75 7.20
CA PHE A 11 6.23 3.70 8.46
C PHE A 11 7.19 3.40 9.63
N PRO A 12 7.00 3.98 10.84
CA PRO A 12 5.96 4.94 11.23
C PRO A 12 6.33 6.42 11.01
N LEU A 13 7.53 6.71 10.50
CA LEU A 13 8.08 8.06 10.49
C LEU A 13 7.37 8.99 9.49
N LEU A 14 7.06 8.50 8.28
CA LEU A 14 6.36 9.26 7.25
C LEU A 14 5.49 8.31 6.42
N LYS A 15 4.18 8.57 6.37
CA LYS A 15 3.21 7.73 5.67
C LYS A 15 2.10 8.54 5.02
N THR A 16 1.83 8.22 3.76
CA THR A 16 0.70 8.73 2.97
C THR A 16 -0.16 7.60 2.38
N GLY A 17 0.42 6.39 2.29
CA GLY A 17 -0.25 5.21 1.76
C GLY A 17 0.42 3.90 2.16
N GLY A 18 0.05 2.81 1.48
CA GLY A 18 0.56 1.47 1.77
C GLY A 18 2.05 1.27 1.45
N LEU A 19 2.65 2.14 0.62
CA LEU A 19 4.09 2.11 0.33
C LEU A 19 4.93 2.18 1.62
N ALA A 20 4.56 3.08 2.53
CA ALA A 20 5.25 3.23 3.81
C ALA A 20 5.19 1.97 4.67
N ASP A 21 4.06 1.26 4.65
CA ASP A 21 3.89 0.00 5.39
C ASP A 21 4.77 -1.12 4.79
N VAL A 22 4.90 -1.17 3.46
CA VAL A 22 5.80 -2.13 2.80
C VAL A 22 7.24 -1.87 3.18
N VAL A 23 7.72 -0.62 3.03
CA VAL A 23 9.11 -0.27 3.31
C VAL A 23 9.41 -0.32 4.81
N GLY A 24 8.43 -0.08 5.68
CA GLY A 24 8.59 -0.19 7.13
C GLY A 24 8.83 -1.61 7.63
N ALA A 25 8.41 -2.63 6.88
CA ALA A 25 8.42 -4.02 7.35
C ALA A 25 9.23 -4.99 6.47
N LEU A 26 9.19 -4.84 5.15
CA LEU A 26 9.87 -5.74 4.20
C LEU A 26 11.40 -5.79 4.41
N PRO A 27 12.12 -4.68 4.63
CA PRO A 27 13.57 -4.71 4.85
C PRO A 27 13.96 -5.56 6.07
N ALA A 28 13.25 -5.42 7.19
CA ALA A 28 13.53 -6.22 8.38
C ALA A 28 13.27 -7.72 8.14
N ALA A 29 12.19 -8.06 7.41
CA ALA A 29 11.90 -9.44 7.03
C ALA A 29 12.96 -10.02 6.08
N GLN A 30 13.46 -9.23 5.13
CA GLN A 30 14.56 -9.63 4.24
C GLN A 30 15.89 -9.84 5.00
N ILE A 31 16.18 -9.00 6.00
CA ILE A 31 17.34 -9.19 6.88
C ILE A 31 17.24 -10.50 7.66
N ALA A 32 16.05 -10.83 8.17
CA ALA A 32 15.80 -12.13 8.81
C ALA A 32 16.02 -13.32 7.85
N GLU A 33 15.78 -13.12 6.54
CA GLU A 33 16.05 -14.10 5.47
C GLU A 33 17.50 -14.09 4.94
N GLY A 34 18.40 -13.33 5.58
CA GLY A 34 19.83 -13.29 5.27
C GLY A 34 20.25 -12.30 4.18
N ILE A 35 19.40 -11.33 3.83
CA ILE A 35 19.70 -10.26 2.87
C ILE A 35 20.19 -9.03 3.63
N ASP A 36 21.34 -8.47 3.24
CA ASP A 36 21.79 -7.18 3.78
C ASP A 36 21.04 -6.05 3.09
N THR A 37 19.88 -5.71 3.65
CA THR A 37 18.96 -4.72 3.10
C THR A 37 19.14 -3.35 3.76
N ARG A 38 19.21 -2.30 2.94
CA ARG A 38 19.19 -0.89 3.36
C ARG A 38 18.12 -0.11 2.60
N VAL A 39 17.75 1.05 3.11
CA VAL A 39 16.72 1.92 2.51
C VAL A 39 17.31 3.31 2.24
N LEU A 40 17.04 3.89 1.07
CA LEU A 40 17.35 5.27 0.70
C LEU A 40 16.06 6.09 0.65
N LEU A 41 16.05 7.20 1.40
CA LEU A 41 14.93 8.13 1.49
C LEU A 41 15.42 9.59 1.33
N PRO A 42 14.58 10.50 0.82
CA PRO A 42 14.81 11.94 0.98
C PRO A 42 14.80 12.33 2.46
N ALA A 43 15.64 13.27 2.88
CA ALA A 43 15.71 13.73 4.28
C ALA A 43 14.56 14.70 4.63
N PHE A 44 13.31 14.24 4.54
CA PHE A 44 12.14 15.01 4.98
C PHE A 44 12.19 15.30 6.50
N PRO A 45 11.53 16.37 6.99
CA PRO A 45 11.66 16.78 8.40
C PRO A 45 11.34 15.68 9.41
N ASP A 46 10.27 14.92 9.19
CA ASP A 46 9.87 13.81 10.07
C ASP A 46 10.88 12.65 10.04
N LEU A 47 11.52 12.40 8.90
CA LEU A 47 12.55 11.36 8.76
C LEU A 47 13.86 11.78 9.44
N LYS A 48 14.30 13.04 9.27
CA LYS A 48 15.49 13.56 9.98
C LYS A 48 15.28 13.54 11.49
N LYS A 49 14.07 13.90 11.95
CA LYS A 49 13.73 13.88 13.38
C LYS A 49 13.63 12.45 13.93
N GLY A 50 13.08 11.53 13.14
CA GLY A 50 12.91 10.12 13.51
C GLY A 50 14.20 9.32 13.54
N ILE A 51 15.23 9.78 12.82
CA ILE A 51 16.55 9.12 12.70
C ILE A 51 17.65 10.14 13.06
N PRO A 52 17.78 10.52 14.34
CA PRO A 52 18.70 11.58 14.75
C PRO A 52 20.18 11.16 14.65
N ASP A 53 20.48 9.88 14.91
CA ASP A 53 21.84 9.36 14.96
C ASP A 53 22.33 8.98 13.56
N THR A 54 22.77 9.98 12.81
CA THR A 54 23.30 9.83 11.46
C THR A 54 24.72 10.36 11.33
N GLN A 55 25.46 9.82 10.35
CA GLN A 55 26.78 10.30 9.94
C GLN A 55 26.80 10.60 8.44
N ILE A 56 27.56 11.61 8.03
CA ILE A 56 27.77 11.89 6.61
C ILE A 56 28.68 10.79 6.04
N VAL A 57 28.21 10.09 5.00
CA VAL A 57 28.99 9.08 4.27
C VAL A 57 29.59 9.62 2.98
N ALA A 58 28.97 10.63 2.38
CA ALA A 58 29.47 11.32 1.20
C ALA A 58 28.85 12.71 1.04
N THR A 59 29.59 13.63 0.43
CA THR A 59 29.08 14.94 -0.01
C THR A 59 29.24 15.01 -1.53
N LEU A 60 28.15 15.24 -2.26
CA LEU A 60 28.13 15.21 -3.72
C LEU A 60 27.64 16.53 -4.30
N GLN A 61 28.20 16.90 -5.45
CA GLN A 61 27.64 17.95 -6.31
C GLN A 61 26.71 17.29 -7.32
N THR A 62 25.45 17.70 -7.36
CA THR A 62 24.42 17.10 -8.21
C THR A 62 23.82 18.15 -9.15
N PHE A 63 23.03 17.72 -10.13
CA PHE A 63 22.24 18.65 -10.98
C PHE A 63 21.22 19.48 -10.18
N ALA A 64 20.87 19.02 -8.97
CA ALA A 64 19.88 19.62 -8.09
C ALA A 64 20.53 20.38 -6.91
N GLY A 65 21.85 20.61 -6.96
CA GLY A 65 22.62 21.30 -5.92
C GLY A 65 23.52 20.37 -5.08
N PRO A 66 24.21 20.92 -4.07
CA PRO A 66 25.02 20.14 -3.14
C PRO A 66 24.14 19.27 -2.23
N VAL A 67 24.60 18.04 -1.98
CA VAL A 67 23.86 17.05 -1.18
C VAL A 67 24.81 16.35 -0.22
N ASP A 68 24.42 16.23 1.03
CA ASP A 68 25.04 15.32 1.98
C ASP A 68 24.24 14.01 2.04
N LEU A 69 24.91 12.90 1.78
CA LEU A 69 24.36 11.57 1.98
C LEU A 69 24.63 11.15 3.42
N LEU A 70 23.57 11.04 4.21
CA LEU A 70 23.64 10.62 5.60
C LEU A 70 23.35 9.12 5.69
N TYR A 71 23.92 8.46 6.69
CA TYR A 71 23.61 7.07 7.04
C TYR A 71 23.37 6.93 8.54
N GLY A 72 22.33 6.19 8.90
CA GLY A 72 21.98 5.83 10.27
C GLY A 72 21.27 4.48 10.33
N LYS A 73 20.69 4.17 11.49
CA LYS A 73 19.86 2.97 11.66
C LYS A 73 18.52 3.33 12.28
N TYR A 74 17.49 2.63 11.84
CA TYR A 74 16.15 2.71 12.42
C TYR A 74 15.60 1.29 12.57
N ASP A 75 15.20 0.91 13.78
CA ASP A 75 14.72 -0.44 14.12
C ASP A 75 15.59 -1.59 13.57
N GLY A 76 16.92 -1.40 13.62
CA GLY A 76 17.90 -2.37 13.16
C GLY A 76 18.19 -2.37 11.65
N VAL A 77 17.39 -1.64 10.84
CA VAL A 77 17.60 -1.47 9.40
C VAL A 77 18.52 -0.30 9.13
N GLY A 78 19.45 -0.44 8.18
CA GLY A 78 20.31 0.67 7.73
C GLY A 78 19.55 1.64 6.83
N ILE A 79 19.58 2.93 7.15
CA ILE A 79 18.85 3.98 6.42
C ILE A 79 19.83 5.03 5.92
N TYR A 80 19.72 5.35 4.62
CA TYR A 80 20.34 6.51 4.01
C TYR A 80 19.34 7.64 3.87
N LEU A 81 19.77 8.86 4.20
CA LEU A 81 18.98 10.08 3.99
C LEU A 81 19.71 11.01 3.03
N ILE A 82 19.00 11.48 2.00
CA ILE A 82 19.48 12.47 1.05
C ILE A 82 19.22 13.86 1.66
N ASP A 83 20.23 14.45 2.31
CA ASP A 83 20.09 15.76 2.93
C ASP A 83 20.33 16.86 1.89
N ALA A 84 19.21 17.37 1.36
CA ALA A 84 19.14 18.47 0.40
C ALA A 84 18.06 19.46 0.87
N PRO A 85 18.34 20.32 1.87
CA PRO A 85 17.30 21.11 2.55
C PRO A 85 16.45 21.98 1.61
N GLU A 86 17.05 22.55 0.56
CA GLU A 86 16.33 23.38 -0.43
C GLU A 86 15.18 22.63 -1.14
N LEU A 87 15.28 21.30 -1.21
CA LEU A 87 14.31 20.42 -1.86
C LEU A 87 13.37 19.72 -0.87
N TYR A 88 13.90 19.31 0.29
CA TYR A 88 13.21 18.38 1.18
C TYR A 88 12.81 18.97 2.54
N ASP A 89 13.44 20.04 3.01
CA ASP A 89 13.09 20.67 4.30
C ASP A 89 11.87 21.58 4.15
N ARG A 90 10.71 20.94 3.96
CA ARG A 90 9.41 21.59 3.77
C ARG A 90 8.39 20.99 4.74
N PRO A 91 7.52 21.82 5.35
CA PRO A 91 6.50 21.32 6.24
C PRO A 91 5.40 20.59 5.46
N GLY A 92 4.71 19.68 6.15
CA GLY A 92 3.53 19.01 5.60
C GLY A 92 3.89 17.81 4.73
N SER A 93 3.24 17.71 3.56
CA SER A 93 3.33 16.52 2.72
C SER A 93 4.64 16.47 1.93
N PRO A 94 5.21 15.26 1.72
CA PRO A 94 6.36 15.11 0.85
C PRO A 94 6.07 15.38 -0.63
N TYR A 95 4.80 15.56 -1.05
CA TYR A 95 4.43 15.59 -2.47
C TYR A 95 3.83 16.93 -2.95
N HIS A 96 3.19 17.69 -2.07
CA HIS A 96 2.42 18.89 -2.41
C HIS A 96 2.44 19.91 -1.25
N ASP A 97 2.13 21.16 -1.57
CA ASP A 97 1.99 22.23 -0.59
C ASP A 97 0.69 22.12 0.25
N GLU A 98 0.49 23.06 1.18
CA GLU A 98 -0.70 23.13 2.05
C GLU A 98 -2.00 23.34 1.26
N SER A 99 -1.92 23.89 0.04
CA SER A 99 -3.05 24.06 -0.87
C SER A 99 -3.30 22.82 -1.75
N GLN A 100 -2.59 21.72 -1.48
CA GLN A 100 -2.66 20.44 -2.20
C GLN A 100 -2.19 20.52 -3.67
N PHE A 101 -1.44 21.56 -4.03
CA PHE A 101 -0.77 21.63 -5.33
C PHE A 101 0.60 20.97 -5.26
N ALA A 102 0.89 20.10 -6.23
CA ALA A 102 2.20 19.48 -6.35
C ALA A 102 3.31 20.55 -6.37
N TYR A 103 4.39 20.33 -5.63
CA TYR A 103 5.52 21.26 -5.69
C TYR A 103 6.06 21.33 -7.13
N THR A 104 6.32 22.55 -7.60
CA THR A 104 6.70 22.83 -8.99
C THR A 104 8.03 22.21 -9.38
N ASP A 105 8.88 21.92 -8.40
CA ASP A 105 10.19 21.27 -8.52
C ASP A 105 10.16 19.77 -8.22
N ASN A 106 8.98 19.13 -8.18
CA ASN A 106 8.86 17.68 -7.98
C ASN A 106 9.69 16.86 -8.97
N TYR A 107 9.88 17.34 -10.20
CA TYR A 107 10.76 16.69 -11.16
C TYR A 107 12.20 16.61 -10.62
N LEU A 108 12.78 17.69 -10.09
CA LEU A 108 14.11 17.66 -9.47
C LEU A 108 14.14 16.81 -8.20
N ARG A 109 13.16 17.01 -7.31
CA ARG A 109 13.10 16.35 -6.00
C ARG A 109 13.17 14.83 -6.12
N PHE A 110 12.44 14.26 -7.06
CA PHE A 110 12.38 12.81 -7.26
C PHE A 110 13.38 12.30 -8.30
N ALA A 111 13.87 13.15 -9.22
CA ALA A 111 15.05 12.81 -10.01
C ALA A 111 16.29 12.62 -9.15
N LEU A 112 16.49 13.50 -8.15
CA LEU A 112 17.61 13.38 -7.22
C LEU A 112 17.55 12.09 -6.42
N LEU A 113 16.36 11.68 -5.94
CA LEU A 113 16.16 10.37 -5.31
C LEU A 113 16.59 9.23 -6.24
N GLY A 114 16.14 9.30 -7.49
CA GLY A 114 16.52 8.36 -8.54
C GLY A 114 18.03 8.24 -8.71
N TRP A 115 18.68 9.39 -8.87
CA TRP A 115 20.10 9.55 -9.12
C TRP A 115 20.95 9.04 -7.94
N MET A 116 20.59 9.41 -6.72
CA MET A 116 21.28 8.95 -5.50
C MET A 116 21.24 7.43 -5.33
N GLY A 117 20.13 6.78 -5.73
CA GLY A 117 20.07 5.32 -5.79
C GLY A 117 21.11 4.70 -6.74
N CYS A 118 21.35 5.34 -7.88
CA CYS A 118 22.39 4.95 -8.84
C CYS A 118 23.81 5.28 -8.33
N GLU A 119 24.00 6.39 -7.62
CA GLU A 119 25.31 6.72 -7.03
C GLU A 119 25.73 5.72 -5.96
N LEU A 120 24.82 5.28 -5.09
CA LEU A 120 25.10 4.22 -4.13
C LEU A 120 25.51 2.92 -4.82
N ALA A 121 24.82 2.54 -5.90
CA ALA A 121 25.24 1.41 -6.75
C ALA A 121 26.59 1.62 -7.45
N SER A 122 27.00 2.87 -7.65
CA SER A 122 28.29 3.25 -8.24
C SER A 122 29.42 3.40 -7.20
N GLY A 123 29.13 3.15 -5.91
CA GLY A 123 30.13 3.21 -4.82
C GLY A 123 30.26 4.57 -4.13
N ALA A 124 29.18 5.36 -4.09
CA ALA A 124 29.17 6.61 -3.32
C ALA A 124 29.38 6.38 -1.80
N ASP A 125 28.94 5.24 -1.27
CA ASP A 125 29.38 4.74 0.04
C ASP A 125 30.62 3.84 -0.18
N PRO A 126 31.81 4.22 0.33
CA PRO A 126 33.03 3.41 0.17
C PRO A 126 32.99 2.04 0.87
N HIS A 127 32.05 1.84 1.79
CA HIS A 127 31.99 0.67 2.67
C HIS A 127 30.83 -0.28 2.34
N TRP A 128 29.91 0.13 1.45
CA TRP A 128 28.75 -0.67 1.10
C TRP A 128 28.27 -0.34 -0.31
N ARG A 129 27.93 -1.38 -1.08
CA ARG A 129 27.46 -1.20 -2.45
C ARG A 129 26.40 -2.26 -2.79
N PRO A 130 25.18 -1.87 -3.20
CA PRO A 130 24.12 -2.83 -3.49
C PRO A 130 24.44 -3.65 -4.75
N GLU A 131 24.10 -4.94 -4.73
CA GLU A 131 24.09 -5.81 -5.90
C GLU A 131 22.76 -5.65 -6.67
N VAL A 132 21.68 -5.38 -5.93
CA VAL A 132 20.35 -5.06 -6.47
C VAL A 132 19.85 -3.73 -5.90
N VAL A 133 19.36 -2.85 -6.77
CA VAL A 133 18.61 -1.66 -6.39
C VAL A 133 17.14 -1.89 -6.66
N HIS A 134 16.32 -1.83 -5.61
CA HIS A 134 14.90 -2.06 -5.65
C HIS A 134 14.15 -0.72 -5.51
N ALA A 135 13.71 -0.18 -6.63
CA ALA A 135 12.98 1.09 -6.69
C ALA A 135 11.46 0.87 -6.54
N HIS A 136 10.80 1.78 -5.83
CA HIS A 136 9.36 1.72 -5.57
C HIS A 136 8.63 2.94 -6.10
N ASP A 137 7.60 2.68 -6.92
CA ASP A 137 6.72 3.69 -7.53
C ASP A 137 7.45 4.77 -8.34
N TRP A 138 6.67 5.66 -8.96
CA TRP A 138 7.19 6.70 -9.86
C TRP A 138 8.26 7.59 -9.21
N HIS A 139 8.22 7.81 -7.89
CA HIS A 139 9.19 8.63 -7.16
C HIS A 139 10.63 8.12 -7.35
N ALA A 140 10.82 6.80 -7.39
CA ALA A 140 12.12 6.16 -7.57
C ALA A 140 12.32 5.62 -8.99
N GLY A 141 11.37 5.85 -9.91
CA GLY A 141 11.39 5.26 -11.25
C GLY A 141 12.63 5.62 -12.07
N LEU A 142 13.17 6.83 -11.89
CA LEU A 142 14.41 7.24 -12.56
C LEU A 142 15.66 6.50 -12.09
N THR A 143 15.66 5.84 -10.93
CA THR A 143 16.79 5.00 -10.50
C THR A 143 17.17 3.99 -11.57
N CYS A 144 16.17 3.33 -12.18
CA CYS A 144 16.39 2.35 -13.23
C CYS A 144 16.99 2.99 -14.50
N ALA A 145 16.54 4.20 -14.85
CA ALA A 145 17.07 4.94 -15.99
C ALA A 145 18.53 5.37 -15.76
N TYR A 146 18.87 5.92 -14.58
CA TYR A 146 20.25 6.29 -14.28
C TYR A 146 21.19 5.06 -14.25
N LEU A 147 20.74 3.94 -13.69
CA LEU A 147 21.50 2.68 -13.75
C LEU A 147 21.75 2.25 -15.19
N ALA A 148 20.72 2.29 -16.06
CA ALA A 148 20.88 1.98 -17.48
C ALA A 148 21.85 2.92 -18.19
N ALA A 149 21.79 4.22 -17.91
CA ALA A 149 22.69 5.23 -18.49
C ALA A 149 24.16 5.01 -18.07
N ARG A 150 24.41 4.41 -16.91
CA ARG A 150 25.76 4.09 -16.40
C ARG A 150 26.23 2.66 -16.69
N GLY A 151 25.56 1.95 -17.60
CA GLY A 151 25.97 0.59 -17.96
C GLY A 151 25.62 -0.46 -16.91
N ARG A 152 24.57 -0.23 -16.12
CA ARG A 152 23.97 -1.16 -15.13
C ARG A 152 25.00 -1.65 -14.08
N PRO A 153 25.54 -0.76 -13.24
CA PRO A 153 26.51 -1.14 -12.20
C PRO A 153 25.93 -2.08 -11.13
N ALA A 154 24.60 -2.17 -11.03
CA ALA A 154 23.84 -3.10 -10.22
C ALA A 154 22.58 -3.55 -10.99
N LYS A 155 21.98 -4.66 -10.56
CA LYS A 155 20.67 -5.10 -11.07
C LYS A 155 19.56 -4.22 -10.50
N SER A 156 18.44 -4.15 -11.19
CA SER A 156 17.32 -3.27 -10.85
C SER A 156 15.99 -4.02 -10.83
N VAL A 157 15.29 -3.90 -9.71
CA VAL A 157 13.88 -4.31 -9.58
C VAL A 157 13.04 -3.06 -9.40
N PHE A 158 11.91 -2.98 -10.11
CA PHE A 158 10.98 -1.87 -9.98
C PHE A 158 9.61 -2.39 -9.55
N THR A 159 9.20 -2.10 -8.31
CA THR A 159 7.85 -2.44 -7.82
C THR A 159 6.87 -1.30 -8.07
N VAL A 160 5.79 -1.60 -8.77
CA VAL A 160 4.61 -0.75 -8.88
C VAL A 160 3.65 -1.04 -7.73
N HIS A 161 3.48 -0.07 -6.84
CA HIS A 161 2.46 -0.10 -5.78
C HIS A 161 1.15 0.51 -6.26
N ASN A 162 1.19 1.50 -7.15
CA ASN A 162 -0.01 2.07 -7.77
C ASN A 162 0.27 2.70 -9.15
N LEU A 163 -0.17 2.03 -10.22
CA LEU A 163 0.05 2.44 -11.60
C LEU A 163 -0.67 3.76 -11.98
N ALA A 164 -1.67 4.19 -11.20
CA ALA A 164 -2.41 5.43 -11.48
C ALA A 164 -1.56 6.70 -11.30
N TYR A 165 -0.44 6.63 -10.56
CA TYR A 165 0.46 7.76 -10.35
C TYR A 165 1.69 7.61 -11.25
N GLN A 166 1.71 8.36 -12.35
CA GLN A 166 2.67 8.14 -13.45
C GLN A 166 3.91 9.04 -13.41
N GLY A 167 3.96 10.04 -12.52
CA GLY A 167 5.06 11.00 -12.41
C GLY A 167 5.32 11.74 -13.73
N LEU A 168 4.32 12.46 -14.24
CA LEU A 168 4.37 13.14 -15.54
C LEU A 168 4.97 14.54 -15.41
N PHE A 169 6.00 14.83 -16.21
CA PHE A 169 6.70 16.11 -16.24
C PHE A 169 6.94 16.59 -17.67
N ALA A 170 7.11 17.89 -17.87
CA ALA A 170 7.36 18.45 -19.20
C ALA A 170 8.69 17.97 -19.79
N ALA A 171 8.72 17.70 -21.10
CA ALA A 171 9.90 17.22 -21.82
C ALA A 171 11.15 18.10 -21.66
N LYS A 172 10.97 19.42 -21.51
CA LYS A 172 12.05 20.39 -21.29
C LYS A 172 12.96 20.05 -20.11
N HIS A 173 12.44 19.34 -19.11
CA HIS A 173 13.17 19.01 -17.89
C HIS A 173 14.21 17.89 -18.08
N LEU A 174 14.28 17.25 -19.26
CA LEU A 174 15.22 16.15 -19.52
C LEU A 174 16.68 16.57 -19.31
N GLU A 175 17.05 17.77 -19.78
CA GLU A 175 18.39 18.32 -19.62
C GLU A 175 18.68 18.62 -18.13
N GLU A 176 17.70 19.15 -17.42
CA GLU A 176 17.80 19.52 -16.00
C GLU A 176 18.03 18.32 -15.09
N ILE A 177 17.55 17.13 -15.48
CA ILE A 177 17.75 15.88 -14.74
C ILE A 177 18.95 15.06 -15.24
N GLN A 178 19.77 15.59 -16.15
CA GLN A 178 21.01 14.96 -16.65
C GLN A 178 20.84 13.53 -17.19
N LEU A 179 19.72 13.25 -17.89
CA LEU A 179 19.58 12.01 -18.64
C LEU A 179 19.93 12.21 -20.12
N PRO A 180 20.43 11.17 -20.82
CA PRO A 180 20.76 11.30 -22.24
C PRO A 180 19.54 11.70 -23.08
N PRO A 181 19.67 12.60 -24.07
CA PRO A 181 18.57 12.97 -24.96
C PRO A 181 17.89 11.78 -25.64
N SER A 182 18.65 10.71 -25.93
CA SER A 182 18.13 9.47 -26.52
C SER A 182 17.13 8.72 -25.64
N PHE A 183 17.08 8.99 -24.33
CA PHE A 183 16.16 8.32 -23.41
C PHE A 183 14.74 8.88 -23.55
N PHE A 184 14.58 10.10 -24.05
CA PHE A 184 13.29 10.68 -24.38
C PHE A 184 12.79 10.13 -25.71
N ASN A 185 12.33 8.88 -25.65
CA ASN A 185 11.84 8.11 -26.78
C ASN A 185 10.69 7.19 -26.33
N MET A 186 9.86 6.77 -27.29
CA MET A 186 8.82 5.77 -27.06
C MET A 186 9.39 4.49 -26.43
N TYR A 187 10.56 4.05 -26.90
CA TYR A 187 11.39 3.00 -26.30
C TYR A 187 12.32 3.59 -25.23
N GLY A 188 11.70 4.20 -24.22
CA GLY A 188 12.37 4.96 -23.18
C GLY A 188 11.36 5.55 -22.19
N LEU A 189 11.67 6.71 -21.64
CA LEU A 189 10.86 7.36 -20.59
C LEU A 189 9.79 8.33 -21.11
N GLU A 190 9.72 8.55 -22.43
CA GLU A 190 8.74 9.47 -23.04
C GLU A 190 7.34 8.84 -22.98
N PHE A 191 6.33 9.62 -22.61
CA PHE A 191 4.94 9.18 -22.56
C PHE A 191 4.04 10.36 -22.92
N PHE A 192 3.38 10.30 -24.08
CA PHE A 192 2.52 11.37 -24.61
C PHE A 192 3.20 12.75 -24.63
N ASN A 193 4.42 12.81 -25.15
CA ASN A 193 5.29 13.98 -25.25
C ASN A 193 5.69 14.59 -23.89
N GLN A 194 5.57 13.80 -22.82
CA GLN A 194 6.00 14.13 -21.46
C GLN A 194 7.05 13.12 -20.99
N ILE A 195 7.78 13.45 -19.94
CA ILE A 195 8.61 12.50 -19.20
C ILE A 195 7.70 11.78 -18.21
N SER A 196 7.71 10.45 -18.19
CA SER A 196 7.06 9.66 -17.14
C SER A 196 8.11 8.89 -16.33
N TYR A 197 8.18 9.18 -15.02
CA TYR A 197 9.12 8.46 -14.15
C TYR A 197 8.67 7.03 -13.91
N LEU A 198 7.36 6.78 -13.85
CA LEU A 198 6.82 5.42 -13.80
C LEU A 198 7.23 4.62 -15.03
N LYS A 199 7.05 5.19 -16.24
CA LYS A 199 7.47 4.54 -17.48
C LYS A 199 8.97 4.28 -17.50
N ALA A 200 9.79 5.20 -16.98
CA ALA A 200 11.22 4.99 -16.85
C ALA A 200 11.55 3.77 -15.98
N GLY A 201 10.89 3.62 -14.83
CA GLY A 201 11.02 2.44 -13.97
C GLY A 201 10.65 1.15 -14.71
N LEU A 202 9.47 1.14 -15.35
CA LEU A 202 8.98 -0.02 -16.12
C LEU A 202 9.88 -0.40 -17.29
N PHE A 203 10.41 0.59 -18.01
CA PHE A 203 11.19 0.38 -19.23
C PHE A 203 12.65 0.02 -18.97
N TYR A 204 13.29 0.59 -17.94
CA TYR A 204 14.72 0.40 -17.73
C TYR A 204 15.07 -0.67 -16.70
N ALA A 205 14.15 -1.08 -15.83
CA ALA A 205 14.39 -2.13 -14.84
C ALA A 205 14.76 -3.49 -15.48
N ASP A 206 15.56 -4.29 -14.77
CA ASP A 206 15.84 -5.66 -15.17
C ASP A 206 14.65 -6.58 -14.90
N HIS A 207 13.88 -6.29 -13.84
CA HIS A 207 12.62 -6.97 -13.53
C HIS A 207 11.59 -6.02 -12.93
N VAL A 208 10.33 -6.15 -13.34
CA VAL A 208 9.21 -5.39 -12.79
C VAL A 208 8.42 -6.29 -11.84
N THR A 209 8.06 -5.74 -10.69
CA THR A 209 7.17 -6.38 -9.74
C THR A 209 5.90 -5.55 -9.56
N ALA A 210 4.78 -6.23 -9.30
CA ALA A 210 3.57 -5.60 -8.80
C ALA A 210 3.23 -6.21 -7.44
N VAL A 211 2.46 -5.48 -6.63
CA VAL A 211 2.19 -5.86 -5.22
C VAL A 211 1.12 -6.96 -5.03
N SER A 212 0.68 -7.60 -6.11
CA SER A 212 -0.08 -8.86 -6.05
C SER A 212 -0.04 -9.62 -7.39
N PRO A 213 -0.21 -10.96 -7.39
CA PRO A 213 -0.27 -11.78 -8.61
C PRO A 213 -1.36 -11.37 -9.61
N THR A 214 -2.59 -11.11 -9.14
CA THR A 214 -3.70 -10.68 -10.00
C THR A 214 -3.46 -9.28 -10.54
N TYR A 215 -2.98 -8.35 -9.71
CA TYR A 215 -2.70 -7.00 -10.19
C TYR A 215 -1.60 -6.97 -11.27
N ALA A 216 -0.56 -7.80 -11.13
CA ALA A 216 0.46 -7.95 -12.17
C ALA A 216 -0.11 -8.41 -13.52
N ARG A 217 -1.22 -9.16 -13.52
CA ARG A 217 -1.95 -9.52 -14.75
C ARG A 217 -2.86 -8.39 -15.21
N GLU A 218 -3.61 -7.78 -14.29
CA GLU A 218 -4.56 -6.70 -14.59
C GLU A 218 -3.87 -5.52 -15.28
N ILE A 219 -2.69 -5.08 -14.83
CA ILE A 219 -1.99 -3.93 -15.41
C ILE A 219 -1.51 -4.15 -16.86
N THR A 220 -1.59 -5.38 -17.39
CA THR A 220 -1.34 -5.67 -18.82
C THR A 220 -2.56 -5.46 -19.71
N LEU A 221 -3.70 -5.12 -19.11
CA LEU A 221 -4.97 -4.83 -19.77
C LEU A 221 -5.20 -3.31 -19.82
N PRO A 222 -5.79 -2.77 -20.90
CA PRO A 222 -6.06 -1.33 -21.04
C PRO A 222 -6.88 -0.72 -19.88
N GLU A 223 -7.78 -1.50 -19.28
CA GLU A 223 -8.63 -1.06 -18.16
C GLU A 223 -7.81 -0.62 -16.92
N PHE A 224 -6.64 -1.24 -16.69
CA PHE A 224 -5.79 -0.97 -15.53
C PHE A 224 -4.41 -0.43 -15.89
N GLY A 225 -4.02 -0.48 -17.18
CA GLY A 225 -2.69 -0.12 -17.66
C GLY A 225 -2.46 1.38 -17.86
N TYR A 226 -3.53 2.18 -17.96
CA TYR A 226 -3.47 3.64 -18.13
C TYR A 226 -2.53 4.08 -19.28
N GLY A 227 -2.47 3.33 -20.38
CA GLY A 227 -1.60 3.56 -21.54
C GLY A 227 -0.23 2.87 -21.46
N MET A 228 0.08 2.16 -20.36
CA MET A 228 1.32 1.40 -20.18
C MET A 228 1.13 -0.12 -20.38
N GLU A 229 -0.10 -0.57 -20.67
CA GLU A 229 -0.47 -1.97 -20.79
C GLU A 229 0.37 -2.74 -21.82
N ASP A 230 0.75 -2.12 -22.93
CA ASP A 230 1.51 -2.78 -23.99
C ASP A 230 2.96 -3.01 -23.57
N LEU A 231 3.58 -2.03 -22.88
CA LEU A 231 4.90 -2.20 -22.27
C LEU A 231 4.88 -3.30 -21.21
N LEU A 232 3.87 -3.30 -20.35
CA LEU A 232 3.72 -4.30 -19.29
C LEU A 232 3.42 -5.70 -19.84
N ARG A 233 2.63 -5.80 -20.92
CA ARG A 233 2.38 -7.05 -21.64
C ARG A 233 3.67 -7.57 -22.27
N GLN A 234 4.49 -6.70 -22.86
CA GLN A 234 5.81 -7.08 -23.36
C GLN A 234 6.69 -7.64 -22.23
N ARG A 235 6.78 -6.94 -21.09
CA ARG A 235 7.50 -7.43 -19.89
C ARG A 235 6.99 -8.79 -19.40
N GLN A 236 5.67 -8.99 -19.39
CA GLN A 236 5.07 -10.27 -19.04
C GLN A 236 5.48 -11.39 -20.00
N LEU A 237 5.46 -11.15 -21.31
CA LEU A 237 5.88 -12.12 -22.33
C LEU A 237 7.37 -12.45 -22.23
N GLU A 238 8.19 -11.47 -21.86
CA GLU A 238 9.63 -11.64 -21.60
C GLU A 238 9.92 -12.36 -20.26
N GLY A 239 8.90 -12.64 -19.44
CA GLY A 239 9.07 -13.23 -18.12
C GLY A 239 9.67 -12.26 -17.08
N THR A 240 9.63 -10.95 -17.35
CA THR A 240 10.21 -9.87 -16.54
C THR A 240 9.17 -9.06 -15.77
N LEU A 241 7.95 -9.60 -15.60
CA LEU A 241 6.88 -9.05 -14.76
C LEU A 241 6.33 -10.14 -13.83
N THR A 242 6.36 -9.90 -12.51
CA THR A 242 5.80 -10.84 -11.52
C THR A 242 5.02 -10.11 -10.42
N GLY A 243 3.95 -10.71 -9.92
CA GLY A 243 3.26 -10.22 -8.73
C GLY A 243 3.77 -10.88 -7.45
N ILE A 244 4.14 -10.09 -6.45
CA ILE A 244 4.52 -10.56 -5.12
C ILE A 244 3.59 -9.85 -4.12
N LEU A 245 2.82 -10.64 -3.38
CA LEU A 245 1.82 -10.12 -2.45
C LEU A 245 2.51 -9.46 -1.25
N ASN A 246 1.96 -8.33 -0.78
CA ASN A 246 2.43 -7.70 0.45
C ASN A 246 2.13 -8.55 1.68
N GLY A 247 2.89 -8.32 2.75
CA GLY A 247 2.64 -8.89 4.06
C GLY A 247 1.90 -7.94 5.01
N VAL A 248 1.60 -8.45 6.20
CA VAL A 248 1.11 -7.73 7.38
C VAL A 248 2.18 -7.81 8.45
N ASP A 249 2.45 -6.71 9.13
CA ASP A 249 3.36 -6.68 10.27
C ASP A 249 2.65 -7.21 11.53
N PRO A 250 3.02 -8.40 12.05
CA PRO A 250 2.40 -8.96 13.24
C PRO A 250 2.79 -8.24 14.53
N ALA A 251 3.84 -7.40 14.54
CA ALA A 251 4.20 -6.60 15.71
C ALA A 251 3.20 -5.46 15.95
N ILE A 252 2.50 -5.02 14.90
CA ILE A 252 1.51 -3.94 14.95
C ILE A 252 0.10 -4.54 14.90
N TRP A 253 -0.16 -5.40 13.92
CA TRP A 253 -1.48 -5.93 13.59
C TRP A 253 -1.64 -7.37 14.10
N ASP A 254 -1.79 -7.52 15.41
CA ASP A 254 -2.09 -8.82 16.03
C ASP A 254 -3.07 -8.67 17.19
N PRO A 255 -4.34 -9.13 17.07
CA PRO A 255 -5.33 -8.96 18.13
C PRO A 255 -4.93 -9.61 19.47
N ALA A 256 -3.96 -10.54 19.47
CA ALA A 256 -3.45 -11.17 20.68
C ALA A 256 -2.52 -10.25 21.49
N HIS A 257 -1.86 -9.29 20.84
CA HIS A 257 -0.85 -8.41 21.42
C HIS A 257 -1.14 -6.91 21.22
N ASP A 258 -2.16 -6.57 20.44
CA ASP A 258 -2.54 -5.20 20.12
C ASP A 258 -3.00 -4.44 21.39
N LEU A 259 -2.19 -3.47 21.79
CA LEU A 259 -2.41 -2.63 22.97
C LEU A 259 -3.47 -1.55 22.74
N LEU A 260 -3.90 -1.33 21.50
CA LEU A 260 -4.91 -0.34 21.13
C LEU A 260 -6.34 -0.90 21.24
N LEU A 261 -6.47 -2.21 21.47
CA LEU A 261 -7.75 -2.88 21.73
C LEU A 261 -8.18 -2.78 23.19
N ASN A 262 -9.50 -2.67 23.41
CA ASN A 262 -10.08 -2.73 24.75
C ASN A 262 -9.94 -4.13 25.37
N ALA A 263 -10.12 -5.18 24.55
CA ALA A 263 -9.92 -6.57 24.91
C ALA A 263 -9.10 -7.27 23.83
N ARG A 264 -7.93 -7.80 24.21
CA ARG A 264 -7.11 -8.65 23.34
C ARG A 264 -7.75 -10.03 23.20
N TYR A 265 -7.61 -10.63 22.04
CA TYR A 265 -8.19 -11.93 21.70
C TYR A 265 -7.34 -12.65 20.66
N ASN A 266 -7.64 -13.93 20.43
CA ASN A 266 -7.01 -14.69 19.36
C ASN A 266 -8.04 -15.61 18.71
N ARG A 267 -7.60 -16.39 17.71
CA ARG A 267 -8.43 -17.32 16.93
C ARG A 267 -9.24 -18.29 17.79
N ASP A 268 -8.73 -18.68 18.96
CA ASP A 268 -9.35 -19.67 19.83
C ASP A 268 -10.18 -19.04 20.96
N VAL A 269 -10.07 -17.72 21.18
CA VAL A 269 -10.79 -16.94 22.21
C VAL A 269 -11.54 -15.75 21.60
N LEU A 270 -12.23 -15.98 20.48
CA LEU A 270 -12.93 -14.94 19.71
C LEU A 270 -14.08 -14.26 20.46
N ASP A 271 -14.62 -14.86 21.52
CA ASP A 271 -15.72 -14.26 22.30
C ASP A 271 -15.29 -12.97 23.01
N ALA A 272 -13.99 -12.83 23.33
CA ALA A 272 -13.44 -11.60 23.90
C ALA A 272 -13.57 -10.38 22.95
N LYS A 273 -13.75 -10.61 21.65
CA LYS A 273 -13.98 -9.56 20.65
C LYS A 273 -15.28 -8.78 20.88
N ILE A 274 -16.28 -9.38 21.56
CA ILE A 274 -17.58 -8.75 21.83
C ILE A 274 -17.43 -7.46 22.63
N GLU A 275 -16.46 -7.38 23.55
CA GLU A 275 -16.21 -6.13 24.29
C GLU A 275 -15.71 -5.00 23.38
N ASN A 276 -14.84 -5.31 22.42
CA ASN A 276 -14.40 -4.32 21.43
C ASN A 276 -15.57 -3.82 20.58
N LYS A 277 -16.47 -4.73 20.17
CA LYS A 277 -17.70 -4.38 19.42
C LYS A 277 -18.58 -3.42 20.21
N ARG A 278 -18.83 -3.73 21.48
CA ARG A 278 -19.62 -2.89 22.40
C ARG A 278 -19.01 -1.51 22.56
N GLN A 279 -17.70 -1.42 22.78
CA GLN A 279 -16.99 -0.13 22.90
C GLN A 279 -16.98 0.65 21.59
N LEU A 280 -16.87 -0.03 20.45
CA LEU A 280 -16.98 0.60 19.14
C LEU A 280 -18.37 1.20 18.92
N GLN A 281 -19.44 0.45 19.25
CA GLN A 281 -20.82 0.96 19.17
C GLN A 281 -21.02 2.19 20.06
N ILE A 282 -20.52 2.19 21.30
CA ILE A 282 -20.57 3.35 22.20
C ILE A 282 -19.84 4.54 21.58
N THR A 283 -18.59 4.34 21.14
CA THR A 283 -17.72 5.41 20.61
C THR A 283 -18.33 6.06 19.38
N MET A 284 -18.99 5.27 18.52
CA MET A 284 -19.59 5.72 17.28
C MET A 284 -21.05 6.17 17.41
N GLY A 285 -21.59 6.21 18.63
CA GLY A 285 -22.98 6.62 18.88
C GLY A 285 -24.01 5.66 18.26
N LEU A 286 -23.65 4.39 18.09
CA LEU A 286 -24.52 3.33 17.58
C LEU A 286 -25.36 2.73 18.70
N LYS A 287 -26.49 2.12 18.34
CA LYS A 287 -27.24 1.25 19.26
C LYS A 287 -26.35 0.08 19.68
N ILE A 288 -26.17 -0.09 20.99
CA ILE A 288 -25.40 -1.20 21.54
C ILE A 288 -26.22 -2.49 21.41
N ASP A 289 -25.78 -3.40 20.55
CA ASP A 289 -26.49 -4.64 20.22
C ASP A 289 -25.49 -5.66 19.63
N ASP A 290 -25.25 -6.74 20.35
CA ASP A 290 -24.30 -7.79 19.94
C ASP A 290 -24.87 -8.68 18.82
N LYS A 291 -26.20 -8.74 18.68
CA LYS A 291 -26.91 -9.55 17.68
C LYS A 291 -26.94 -8.92 16.29
N VAL A 292 -26.64 -7.63 16.18
CA VAL A 292 -26.63 -6.87 14.93
C VAL A 292 -25.22 -6.84 14.33
N PRO A 293 -25.01 -7.16 13.05
CA PRO A 293 -23.69 -7.08 12.44
C PRO A 293 -23.24 -5.63 12.23
N VAL A 294 -22.01 -5.32 12.61
CA VAL A 294 -21.35 -4.03 12.37
C VAL A 294 -20.43 -4.15 11.16
N PHE A 295 -20.78 -3.44 10.09
CA PHE A 295 -19.95 -3.26 8.91
C PHE A 295 -19.05 -2.04 9.12
N ALA A 296 -17.79 -2.15 8.71
CA ALA A 296 -16.79 -1.11 8.86
C ALA A 296 -16.20 -0.71 7.52
N VAL A 297 -15.73 0.53 7.44
CA VAL A 297 -14.85 1.06 6.40
C VAL A 297 -13.70 1.80 7.07
N VAL A 298 -12.47 1.44 6.72
CA VAL A 298 -11.26 2.19 7.07
C VAL A 298 -10.49 2.43 5.78
N SER A 299 -10.60 3.64 5.22
CA SER A 299 -10.11 3.90 3.86
C SER A 299 -9.86 5.37 3.57
N ARG A 300 -8.95 5.64 2.63
CA ARG A 300 -8.97 6.92 1.88
C ARG A 300 -10.31 7.02 1.13
N LEU A 301 -10.89 8.21 1.08
CA LEU A 301 -12.15 8.47 0.40
C LEU A 301 -11.87 8.93 -1.03
N THR A 302 -11.78 7.98 -1.95
CA THR A 302 -11.49 8.25 -3.38
C THR A 302 -12.35 7.36 -4.27
N LYS A 303 -12.50 7.74 -5.55
CA LYS A 303 -13.22 6.92 -6.54
C LYS A 303 -12.63 5.51 -6.68
N GLN A 304 -11.31 5.35 -6.52
CA GLN A 304 -10.65 4.05 -6.52
C GLN A 304 -11.29 3.07 -5.53
N LYS A 305 -11.73 3.54 -4.36
CA LYS A 305 -12.17 2.71 -3.25
C LYS A 305 -13.65 2.31 -3.32
N GLY A 306 -14.39 2.78 -4.32
CA GLY A 306 -15.78 2.38 -4.56
C GLY A 306 -16.76 2.73 -3.44
N LEU A 307 -16.45 3.75 -2.62
CA LEU A 307 -17.24 4.06 -1.43
C LEU A 307 -18.55 4.80 -1.73
N ASP A 308 -18.68 5.35 -2.94
CA ASP A 308 -19.97 5.76 -3.50
C ASP A 308 -20.94 4.58 -3.63
N LEU A 309 -20.44 3.37 -3.94
CA LEU A 309 -21.28 2.16 -3.96
C LEU A 309 -21.80 1.81 -2.56
N VAL A 310 -21.02 2.09 -1.50
CA VAL A 310 -21.45 1.87 -0.11
C VAL A 310 -22.57 2.83 0.24
N LEU A 311 -22.47 4.11 -0.15
CA LEU A 311 -23.55 5.08 0.06
C LEU A 311 -24.84 4.64 -0.67
N GLU A 312 -24.74 4.19 -1.91
CA GLU A 312 -25.89 3.67 -2.67
C GLU A 312 -26.49 2.40 -2.06
N ALA A 313 -25.66 1.49 -1.53
CA ALA A 313 -26.10 0.24 -0.90
C ALA A 313 -26.56 0.41 0.56
N LEU A 314 -26.28 1.56 1.19
CA LEU A 314 -26.49 1.77 2.62
C LEU A 314 -27.96 1.54 3.05
N PRO A 315 -28.99 2.06 2.35
CA PRO A 315 -30.37 1.80 2.74
C PRO A 315 -30.71 0.31 2.83
N GLY A 316 -30.24 -0.50 1.87
CA GLY A 316 -30.46 -1.95 1.87
C GLY A 316 -29.62 -2.72 2.90
N LEU A 317 -28.50 -2.16 3.36
CA LEU A 317 -27.74 -2.68 4.50
C LEU A 317 -28.51 -2.43 5.81
N LEU A 318 -29.03 -1.21 6.00
CA LEU A 318 -29.79 -0.82 7.19
C LEU A 318 -31.13 -1.53 7.27
N GLU A 319 -31.83 -1.73 6.14
CA GLU A 319 -33.10 -2.46 6.07
C GLU A 319 -32.97 -3.91 6.57
N GLN A 320 -31.82 -4.55 6.35
CA GLN A 320 -31.51 -5.88 6.89
C GLN A 320 -31.08 -5.86 8.36
N GLY A 321 -31.01 -4.67 8.97
CA GLY A 321 -30.71 -4.46 10.38
C GLY A 321 -29.23 -4.34 10.71
N GLY A 322 -28.36 -4.06 9.73
CA GLY A 322 -26.93 -3.85 9.96
C GLY A 322 -26.60 -2.44 10.46
N GLN A 323 -25.38 -2.27 10.96
CA GLN A 323 -24.81 -0.96 11.30
C GLN A 323 -23.59 -0.66 10.43
N LEU A 324 -23.29 0.63 10.22
CA LEU A 324 -22.10 1.09 9.51
C LEU A 324 -21.23 1.97 10.41
N VAL A 325 -19.94 1.67 10.45
CA VAL A 325 -18.88 2.51 10.98
C VAL A 325 -17.94 2.91 9.85
N LEU A 326 -17.62 4.19 9.72
CA LEU A 326 -16.62 4.66 8.76
C LEU A 326 -15.56 5.54 9.43
N LEU A 327 -14.30 5.26 9.11
CA LEU A 327 -13.15 6.12 9.32
C LEU A 327 -12.48 6.39 7.97
N GLY A 328 -12.34 7.65 7.59
CA GLY A 328 -11.65 7.99 6.35
C GLY A 328 -11.50 9.48 6.08
N ALA A 329 -10.64 9.83 5.14
CA ALA A 329 -10.45 11.19 4.65
C ALA A 329 -10.18 11.20 3.14
N GLY A 330 -10.56 12.27 2.44
CA GLY A 330 -10.33 12.43 1.01
C GLY A 330 -11.35 13.35 0.34
N ASP A 331 -11.98 12.86 -0.72
CA ASP A 331 -12.93 13.59 -1.55
C ASP A 331 -14.07 14.19 -0.73
N ALA A 332 -14.30 15.50 -0.92
CA ALA A 332 -15.28 16.26 -0.15
C ALA A 332 -16.72 15.79 -0.37
N VAL A 333 -17.06 15.30 -1.56
CA VAL A 333 -18.41 14.79 -1.87
C VAL A 333 -18.66 13.50 -1.10
N LEU A 334 -17.70 12.58 -1.09
CA LEU A 334 -17.78 11.36 -0.27
C LEU A 334 -17.87 11.67 1.22
N GLN A 335 -17.03 12.58 1.73
CA GLN A 335 -17.08 13.00 3.14
C GLN A 335 -18.45 13.53 3.53
N GLN A 336 -19.00 14.47 2.75
CA GLN A 336 -20.32 15.03 3.03
C GLN A 336 -21.44 14.00 2.87
N GLY A 337 -21.34 13.09 1.90
CA GLY A 337 -22.29 11.99 1.73
C GLY A 337 -22.38 11.09 2.97
N PHE A 338 -21.23 10.68 3.52
CA PHE A 338 -21.21 9.87 4.73
C PHE A 338 -21.65 10.64 5.99
N LEU A 339 -21.26 11.92 6.13
CA LEU A 339 -21.73 12.76 7.22
C LEU A 339 -23.25 12.96 7.18
N ALA A 340 -23.82 13.17 5.99
CA ALA A 340 -25.27 13.25 5.79
C ALA A 340 -25.97 11.94 6.17
N ALA A 341 -25.40 10.79 5.75
CA ALA A 341 -25.92 9.48 6.14
C ALA A 341 -25.89 9.25 7.67
N ALA A 342 -24.83 9.68 8.36
CA ALA A 342 -24.76 9.61 9.82
C ALA A 342 -25.83 10.49 10.50
N ALA A 343 -26.11 11.67 9.94
CA ALA A 343 -27.16 12.56 10.43
C ALA A 343 -28.58 12.02 10.17
N GLU A 344 -28.78 11.32 9.06
CA GLU A 344 -30.07 10.71 8.67
C GLU A 344 -30.38 9.44 9.48
N TYR A 345 -29.36 8.65 9.83
CA TYR A 345 -29.51 7.35 10.50
C TYR A 345 -28.79 7.28 11.86
N PRO A 346 -29.12 8.15 12.83
CA PRO A 346 -28.48 8.14 14.16
C PRO A 346 -28.72 6.80 14.87
N GLY A 347 -27.69 6.28 15.53
CA GLY A 347 -27.75 4.96 16.18
C GLY A 347 -27.50 3.77 15.24
N GLN A 348 -27.41 4.00 13.92
CA GLN A 348 -27.13 2.96 12.93
C GLN A 348 -25.90 3.23 12.07
N VAL A 349 -25.59 4.51 11.82
CA VAL A 349 -24.42 4.93 11.05
C VAL A 349 -23.56 5.88 11.89
N GLY A 350 -22.29 5.53 12.04
CA GLY A 350 -21.28 6.37 12.70
C GLY A 350 -20.15 6.69 11.73
N VAL A 351 -19.73 7.96 11.69
CA VAL A 351 -18.72 8.44 10.74
C VAL A 351 -17.69 9.32 11.46
N GLN A 352 -16.41 9.01 11.23
CA GLN A 352 -15.28 9.82 11.65
C GLN A 352 -14.47 10.22 10.42
N ILE A 353 -14.37 11.53 10.16
CA ILE A 353 -13.53 12.05 9.07
C ILE A 353 -12.14 12.37 9.60
N GLY A 354 -11.11 11.88 8.92
CA GLY A 354 -9.71 12.11 9.28
C GLY A 354 -8.84 10.86 9.26
N TYR A 355 -7.59 11.03 9.67
CA TYR A 355 -6.63 9.94 9.85
C TYR A 355 -6.44 9.68 11.35
N HIS A 356 -6.80 8.48 11.82
CA HIS A 356 -6.70 8.10 13.23
C HIS A 356 -6.24 6.65 13.38
N GLU A 357 -4.92 6.42 13.45
CA GLU A 357 -4.32 5.08 13.56
C GLU A 357 -4.87 4.29 14.76
N ALA A 358 -4.82 4.86 15.97
CA ALA A 358 -5.36 4.17 17.15
C ALA A 358 -6.87 3.84 17.05
N PHE A 359 -7.61 4.55 16.18
CA PHE A 359 -9.02 4.26 15.97
C PHE A 359 -9.24 3.21 14.87
N SER A 360 -8.36 3.11 13.86
CA SER A 360 -8.43 2.04 12.87
C SER A 360 -8.28 0.65 13.51
N HIS A 361 -7.37 0.51 14.49
CA HIS A 361 -7.21 -0.72 15.28
C HIS A 361 -8.49 -1.09 16.05
N ARG A 362 -9.12 -0.11 16.71
CA ARG A 362 -10.38 -0.31 17.45
C ARG A 362 -11.53 -0.70 16.53
N ILE A 363 -11.62 -0.11 15.35
CA ILE A 363 -12.58 -0.52 14.31
C ILE A 363 -12.30 -1.96 13.88
N MET A 364 -11.05 -2.28 13.54
CA MET A 364 -10.65 -3.61 13.09
C MET A 364 -10.91 -4.68 14.15
N GLY A 365 -10.71 -4.35 15.42
CA GLY A 365 -10.95 -5.24 16.55
C GLY A 365 -12.39 -5.34 17.01
N GLY A 366 -13.26 -4.41 16.64
CA GLY A 366 -14.66 -4.37 17.11
C GLY A 366 -15.71 -4.66 16.03
N ALA A 367 -15.40 -4.46 14.75
CA ALA A 367 -16.35 -4.72 13.67
C ALA A 367 -16.50 -6.22 13.38
N ASP A 368 -17.61 -6.57 12.72
CA ASP A 368 -17.88 -7.93 12.25
C ASP A 368 -17.41 -8.10 10.80
N VAL A 369 -17.55 -7.05 9.98
CA VAL A 369 -17.24 -7.05 8.54
C VAL A 369 -16.44 -5.82 8.19
N ILE A 370 -15.40 -5.96 7.37
CA ILE A 370 -14.67 -4.82 6.79
C ILE A 370 -14.96 -4.75 5.30
N MET A 371 -15.50 -3.63 4.84
CA MET A 371 -15.87 -3.43 3.43
C MET A 371 -14.72 -2.80 2.66
N VAL A 372 -14.31 -3.45 1.58
CA VAL A 372 -13.29 -2.97 0.64
C VAL A 372 -13.81 -3.12 -0.81
N PRO A 373 -14.80 -2.29 -1.22
CA PRO A 373 -15.50 -2.43 -2.51
C PRO A 373 -14.75 -1.75 -3.67
N SER A 374 -13.42 -1.87 -3.69
CA SER A 374 -12.55 -1.11 -4.59
C SER A 374 -12.82 -1.37 -6.07
N ARG A 375 -12.72 -0.31 -6.88
CA ARG A 375 -12.71 -0.35 -8.36
C ARG A 375 -11.41 -0.93 -8.92
N PHE A 376 -10.31 -0.72 -8.22
CA PHE A 376 -9.06 -1.44 -8.41
C PHE A 376 -8.28 -1.40 -7.10
N GLU A 377 -7.55 -2.47 -6.79
CA GLU A 377 -6.82 -2.58 -5.54
C GLU A 377 -5.50 -3.35 -5.77
N PRO A 378 -4.37 -2.65 -5.93
CA PRO A 378 -3.09 -3.29 -6.24
C PRO A 378 -2.75 -4.45 -5.32
N CYS A 379 -2.94 -4.25 -4.02
CA CYS A 379 -2.89 -5.30 -3.01
C CYS A 379 -4.07 -5.17 -2.05
N GLY A 380 -4.14 -4.03 -1.36
CA GLY A 380 -5.02 -3.82 -0.21
C GLY A 380 -4.38 -4.41 1.04
N LEU A 381 -4.32 -3.63 2.12
CA LEU A 381 -3.85 -4.10 3.43
C LEU A 381 -5.01 -4.25 4.42
N THR A 382 -6.04 -3.40 4.29
CA THR A 382 -7.19 -3.37 5.19
C THR A 382 -7.93 -4.72 5.27
N GLN A 383 -8.06 -5.44 4.15
CA GLN A 383 -8.67 -6.78 4.14
C GLN A 383 -7.77 -7.82 4.81
N LEU A 384 -6.45 -7.70 4.70
CA LEU A 384 -5.52 -8.60 5.40
C LEU A 384 -5.59 -8.39 6.92
N TYR A 385 -5.70 -7.12 7.36
CA TYR A 385 -5.97 -6.80 8.76
C TYR A 385 -7.31 -7.40 9.20
N GLY A 386 -8.35 -7.30 8.36
CA GLY A 386 -9.65 -7.93 8.60
C GLY A 386 -9.54 -9.44 8.84
N LEU A 387 -8.83 -10.14 7.95
CA LEU A 387 -8.58 -11.58 8.06
C LEU A 387 -7.88 -11.91 9.40
N LYS A 388 -6.79 -11.19 9.71
CA LYS A 388 -6.00 -11.37 10.93
C LYS A 388 -6.82 -11.11 12.21
N TYR A 389 -7.76 -10.17 12.18
CA TYR A 389 -8.62 -9.79 13.32
C TYR A 389 -9.96 -10.56 13.33
N GLY A 390 -10.21 -11.48 12.39
CA GLY A 390 -11.49 -12.17 12.29
C GLY A 390 -12.68 -11.21 12.05
N THR A 391 -12.42 -10.06 11.43
CA THR A 391 -13.40 -9.12 10.88
C THR A 391 -13.52 -9.44 9.41
N LEU A 392 -14.55 -10.21 9.03
CA LEU A 392 -14.57 -10.86 7.72
C LEU A 392 -14.58 -9.81 6.60
N PRO A 393 -13.64 -9.87 5.63
CA PRO A 393 -13.61 -8.90 4.55
C PRO A 393 -14.75 -9.16 3.56
N LEU A 394 -15.44 -8.08 3.16
CA LEU A 394 -16.36 -8.03 2.03
C LEU A 394 -15.70 -7.19 0.95
N VAL A 395 -15.31 -7.84 -0.16
CA VAL A 395 -14.43 -7.24 -1.16
C VAL A 395 -14.99 -7.39 -2.57
N ARG A 396 -14.54 -6.52 -3.48
CA ARG A 396 -14.69 -6.78 -4.92
C ARG A 396 -13.55 -7.69 -5.39
N ARG A 397 -13.81 -8.60 -6.34
CA ARG A 397 -12.80 -9.43 -6.99
C ARG A 397 -11.94 -8.62 -7.96
N THR A 398 -10.92 -7.93 -7.44
CA THR A 398 -9.94 -7.18 -8.23
C THR A 398 -8.60 -7.16 -7.51
N GLY A 399 -7.51 -7.15 -8.28
CA GLY A 399 -6.13 -7.08 -7.79
C GLY A 399 -5.87 -8.01 -6.60
N GLY A 400 -5.21 -7.48 -5.56
CA GLY A 400 -4.86 -8.31 -4.40
C GLY A 400 -6.04 -8.76 -3.55
N LEU A 401 -7.21 -8.12 -3.68
CA LEU A 401 -8.43 -8.60 -3.00
C LEU A 401 -8.84 -9.97 -3.55
N ALA A 402 -8.69 -10.17 -4.85
CA ALA A 402 -8.97 -11.46 -5.52
C ALA A 402 -7.95 -12.54 -5.13
N ASP A 403 -6.72 -12.16 -4.76
CA ASP A 403 -5.66 -13.10 -4.35
C ASP A 403 -5.75 -13.48 -2.86
N THR A 404 -6.52 -12.74 -2.04
CA THR A 404 -6.43 -12.80 -0.57
C THR A 404 -7.72 -13.21 0.13
N VAL A 405 -8.88 -13.07 -0.53
CA VAL A 405 -10.18 -13.39 0.05
C VAL A 405 -10.86 -14.51 -0.72
N ASN A 406 -11.14 -15.60 -0.03
CA ASN A 406 -11.95 -16.69 -0.58
C ASN A 406 -13.40 -16.49 -0.17
N ASP A 407 -14.26 -16.37 -1.17
CA ASP A 407 -15.69 -16.19 -0.97
C ASP A 407 -16.32 -17.32 -0.13
N SER A 408 -17.36 -17.01 0.64
CA SER A 408 -18.15 -17.99 1.39
C SER A 408 -19.15 -18.72 0.48
N SER A 409 -18.66 -19.25 -0.65
CA SER A 409 -19.41 -20.13 -1.56
C SER A 409 -19.58 -21.52 -0.94
N LEU A 410 -20.48 -22.33 -1.50
CA LEU A 410 -20.73 -23.68 -0.97
C LEU A 410 -19.49 -24.56 -1.06
N GLU A 411 -18.72 -24.42 -2.14
CA GLU A 411 -17.50 -25.19 -2.41
C GLU A 411 -16.41 -24.80 -1.41
N ASN A 412 -16.15 -23.50 -1.25
CA ASN A 412 -15.12 -23.00 -0.35
C ASN A 412 -15.43 -23.29 1.13
N LEU A 413 -16.71 -23.32 1.51
CA LEU A 413 -17.14 -23.72 2.85
C LEU A 413 -16.92 -25.23 3.07
N ALA A 414 -17.16 -26.06 2.06
CA ALA A 414 -16.94 -27.51 2.14
C ALA A 414 -15.44 -27.87 2.20
N ASP A 415 -14.62 -27.16 1.41
CA ASP A 415 -13.17 -27.34 1.37
C ASP A 415 -12.44 -26.67 2.53
N GLY A 416 -13.15 -25.87 3.32
CA GLY A 416 -12.64 -25.20 4.51
C GLY A 416 -11.67 -24.05 4.23
N ILE A 417 -11.80 -23.43 3.06
CA ILE A 417 -10.94 -22.32 2.62
C ILE A 417 -11.66 -20.96 2.61
N ALA A 418 -12.98 -20.92 2.84
CA ALA A 418 -13.76 -19.69 2.90
C ALA A 418 -13.24 -18.74 4.00
N SER A 419 -13.04 -17.46 3.63
CA SER A 419 -12.45 -16.45 4.52
C SER A 419 -13.12 -15.08 4.47
N GLY A 420 -14.11 -14.88 3.60
CA GLY A 420 -14.86 -13.62 3.52
C GLY A 420 -16.00 -13.67 2.50
N PHE A 421 -16.29 -12.52 1.89
CA PHE A 421 -17.34 -12.36 0.89
C PHE A 421 -16.80 -11.61 -0.32
N VAL A 422 -17.07 -12.10 -1.52
CA VAL A 422 -16.53 -11.53 -2.76
C VAL A 422 -17.66 -11.20 -3.74
N PHE A 423 -17.69 -9.97 -4.27
CA PHE A 423 -18.58 -9.60 -5.38
C PHE A 423 -17.77 -9.20 -6.62
N GLU A 424 -18.40 -9.21 -7.79
CA GLU A 424 -17.69 -9.09 -9.08
C GLU A 424 -17.77 -7.66 -9.65
N ASP A 425 -18.99 -7.19 -9.92
CA ASP A 425 -19.18 -5.92 -10.62
C ASP A 425 -19.11 -4.70 -9.71
N SER A 426 -18.51 -3.60 -10.20
CA SER A 426 -18.43 -2.32 -9.50
C SER A 426 -19.76 -1.53 -9.54
N ASN A 427 -20.84 -2.11 -9.02
CA ASN A 427 -22.14 -1.47 -8.86
C ASN A 427 -22.80 -1.85 -7.52
N ALA A 428 -23.71 -1.01 -7.04
CA ALA A 428 -24.37 -1.19 -5.74
C ALA A 428 -25.19 -2.49 -5.64
N TRP A 429 -25.76 -2.96 -6.75
CA TRP A 429 -26.53 -4.21 -6.77
C TRP A 429 -25.66 -5.43 -6.48
N SER A 430 -24.49 -5.53 -7.13
CA SER A 430 -23.50 -6.58 -6.90
C SER A 430 -23.01 -6.56 -5.45
N LEU A 431 -22.72 -5.38 -4.90
CA LEU A 431 -22.37 -5.19 -3.49
C LEU A 431 -23.50 -5.65 -2.55
N LEU A 432 -24.76 -5.27 -2.80
CA LEU A 432 -25.92 -5.68 -2.01
C LEU A 432 -26.12 -7.20 -1.99
N ARG A 433 -25.76 -7.91 -3.06
CA ARG A 433 -25.80 -9.38 -3.09
C ARG A 433 -24.76 -9.99 -2.15
N ALA A 434 -23.56 -9.43 -2.06
CA ALA A 434 -22.57 -9.84 -1.07
C ALA A 434 -23.01 -9.51 0.36
N ILE A 435 -23.55 -8.31 0.59
CA ILE A 435 -24.11 -7.91 1.90
C ILE A 435 -25.20 -8.91 2.33
N ARG A 436 -26.11 -9.30 1.43
CA ARG A 436 -27.13 -10.30 1.73
C ARG A 436 -26.53 -11.65 2.15
N ARG A 437 -25.47 -12.11 1.49
CA ARG A 437 -24.77 -13.35 1.89
C ARG A 437 -24.11 -13.21 3.26
N THR A 438 -23.60 -12.03 3.60
CA THR A 438 -23.11 -11.72 4.94
C THR A 438 -24.19 -11.92 6.00
N PHE A 439 -25.40 -11.38 5.79
CA PHE A 439 -26.52 -11.60 6.70
C PHE A 439 -26.96 -13.07 6.79
N VAL A 440 -26.93 -13.81 5.66
CA VAL A 440 -27.21 -15.25 5.66
C VAL A 440 -26.19 -16.00 6.52
N LEU A 441 -24.89 -15.71 6.39
CA LEU A 441 -23.85 -16.34 7.20
C LEU A 441 -23.96 -15.93 8.67
N TRP A 442 -24.24 -14.65 8.94
CA TRP A 442 -24.44 -14.12 10.30
C TRP A 442 -25.56 -14.82 11.05
N SER A 443 -26.65 -15.19 10.35
CA SER A 443 -27.75 -15.97 10.93
C SER A 443 -27.37 -17.41 11.34
N ARG A 444 -26.14 -17.85 11.03
CA ARG A 444 -25.59 -19.18 11.35
C ARG A 444 -24.30 -19.02 12.18
N PRO A 445 -24.39 -18.76 13.50
CA PRO A 445 -23.23 -18.38 14.33
C PRO A 445 -22.08 -19.39 14.31
N SER A 446 -22.37 -20.69 14.24
CA SER A 446 -21.33 -21.73 14.15
C SER A 446 -20.55 -21.63 12.83
N LEU A 447 -21.24 -21.38 11.72
CA LEU A 447 -20.62 -21.24 10.41
C LEU A 447 -19.87 -19.91 10.28
N TRP A 448 -20.42 -18.83 10.85
CA TRP A 448 -19.72 -17.56 10.98
C TRP A 448 -18.39 -17.72 11.74
N ARG A 449 -18.43 -18.37 12.92
CA ARG A 449 -17.24 -18.62 13.73
C ARG A 449 -16.24 -19.53 12.99
N TYR A 450 -16.72 -20.49 12.22
CA TYR A 450 -15.86 -21.33 11.37
C TYR A 450 -15.08 -20.47 10.36
N VAL A 451 -15.76 -19.63 9.59
CA VAL A 451 -15.12 -18.74 8.59
C VAL A 451 -14.17 -17.74 9.27
N GLN A 452 -14.53 -17.18 10.44
CA GLN A 452 -13.61 -16.32 11.22
C GLN A 452 -12.32 -17.04 11.58
N ARG A 453 -12.39 -18.30 12.03
CA ARG A 453 -11.20 -19.06 12.40
C ARG A 453 -10.34 -19.41 11.18
N GLN A 454 -10.94 -19.68 10.02
CA GLN A 454 -10.21 -19.86 8.77
C GLN A 454 -9.49 -18.58 8.37
N ALA A 455 -10.20 -17.44 8.36
CA ALA A 455 -9.63 -16.13 8.06
C ALA A 455 -8.41 -15.79 8.95
N MET A 456 -8.53 -15.98 10.26
CA MET A 456 -7.42 -15.74 11.21
C MET A 456 -6.29 -16.77 11.13
N GLY A 457 -6.52 -17.90 10.44
CA GLY A 457 -5.53 -18.94 10.21
C GLY A 457 -4.68 -18.73 8.96
N MET A 458 -5.03 -17.77 8.10
CA MET A 458 -4.26 -17.44 6.91
C MET A 458 -2.96 -16.71 7.29
N ASP A 459 -1.87 -17.05 6.62
CA ASP A 459 -0.56 -16.41 6.84
C ASP A 459 -0.23 -15.46 5.70
N PHE A 460 -0.17 -14.17 6.04
CA PHE A 460 0.27 -13.08 5.17
C PHE A 460 1.47 -12.37 5.79
N SER A 461 2.38 -13.11 6.43
CA SER A 461 3.58 -12.53 7.04
C SER A 461 4.56 -11.98 6.00
N TRP A 462 5.31 -10.95 6.38
CA TRP A 462 6.36 -10.36 5.52
C TRP A 462 7.49 -11.33 5.20
N GLN A 463 7.71 -12.36 6.02
CA GLN A 463 8.70 -13.41 5.77
C GLN A 463 8.39 -14.18 4.47
N VAL A 464 7.11 -14.49 4.20
CA VAL A 464 6.71 -15.16 2.95
C VAL A 464 7.04 -14.28 1.74
N ALA A 465 6.74 -12.98 1.82
CA ALA A 465 7.07 -12.04 0.76
C ALA A 465 8.59 -11.88 0.59
N ALA A 466 9.35 -11.83 1.70
CA ALA A 466 10.81 -11.71 1.69
C ALA A 466 11.49 -12.90 1.00
N VAL A 467 11.00 -14.13 1.19
CA VAL A 467 11.47 -15.32 0.46
C VAL A 467 11.24 -15.16 -1.04
N ALA A 468 10.04 -14.75 -1.46
CA ALA A 468 9.73 -14.55 -2.88
C ALA A 468 10.64 -13.47 -3.53
N TYR A 469 10.93 -12.39 -2.80
CA TYR A 469 11.88 -11.38 -3.24
C TYR A 469 13.32 -11.89 -3.27
N ARG A 470 13.75 -12.67 -2.27
CA ARG A 470 15.08 -13.30 -2.26
C ARG A 470 15.30 -14.14 -3.50
N ASP A 471 14.34 -15.00 -3.82
CA ASP A 471 14.40 -15.89 -4.97
C ASP A 471 14.44 -15.08 -6.27
N LEU A 472 13.71 -13.96 -6.34
CA LEU A 472 13.79 -13.04 -7.47
C LEU A 472 15.18 -12.43 -7.60
N TYR A 473 15.73 -11.86 -6.52
CA TYR A 473 17.05 -11.23 -6.56
C TYR A 473 18.15 -12.22 -6.96
N GLN A 474 18.09 -13.45 -6.43
CA GLN A 474 19.03 -14.52 -6.79
C GLN A 474 18.95 -14.94 -8.26
N ARG A 475 17.79 -14.78 -8.93
CA ARG A 475 17.69 -15.03 -10.38
C ARG A 475 18.31 -13.92 -11.23
N LEU A 476 18.43 -12.71 -10.69
CA LEU A 476 18.97 -11.55 -11.41
C LEU A 476 20.50 -11.45 -11.34
N LEU A 477 21.08 -11.93 -10.24
CA LEU A 477 22.51 -12.06 -10.01
C LEU A 477 23.04 -13.34 -10.67
#